data_AF-A0A7W0QXC3-F1
#
_entry.id   AF-A0A7W0QXC3-F1
#
_cell.length_a   1.000
_cell.length_b   1.000
_cell.length_c   1.000
_cell.angle_alpha   90.00
_cell.angle_beta   90.00
_cell.angle_gamma   90.00
#
_symmetry.space_group_name_H-M   'P 1'
#
loop_
_entity.id
_entity.type
_entity.pdbx_description
1 polymer ?
#
loop_
_entity_poly.entity_id
_entity_poly.type
_entity_poly.pdbx_seq_one_letter_code
_entity_poly.pdbx_strand_id
1 'polypeptide(L)'
;MLLGASTQTSVGVIILFVAMVVGVIYAFVNIRQSKPEIGSEIELAANRKPYLPDAELEGRKLDRTLSLGLLGLFVVGIGLPLYWLQEPSRQENERGNIGRKFVDRGAGMFAPTEEGGFNCAFCHGAEGVGGVAPYTITDAEGRFVKQVEWQGPALNTVLLRYDRDEVRYILEYGRPFSPMPAWGAKGGGPLTAQQLQNLIDYIESFQLTPKEAQAEVKEQLATMMKARDETCTAALVTEAKVGLSAEELAEFKEADVDTDSCPPMYASEGEALFNMGYDDGFAGGAYSCGRCHTQGWSYGEKEADGGGAMGPNLRGITGQFPGGSTGLKQQTDFVCLGSAEGTRYGRHGQGSGRMPGFCITPETKLNPENFEVNITPKDPGLPENGAMFTQEQVQAVVEYERSLSE
;
A
#
# COMPACT_ATOMS: atom_id res chain seq x y z
N MET A 1 20.79 -11.80 28.60
CA MET A 1 19.98 -11.10 27.56
C MET A 1 20.89 -10.19 26.73
N LEU A 2 21.69 -10.76 25.83
CA LEU A 2 22.63 -10.04 24.93
C LEU A 2 22.63 -10.68 23.54
N LEU A 3 21.46 -11.14 23.07
CA LEU A 3 21.28 -11.69 21.73
C LEU A 3 20.18 -10.87 21.05
N GLY A 4 20.61 -9.86 20.29
CA GLY A 4 19.72 -8.90 19.60
C GLY A 4 20.23 -7.45 19.56
N ALA A 5 21.39 -7.14 20.15
CA ALA A 5 21.98 -5.82 20.07
C ALA A 5 22.60 -5.61 18.68
N SER A 6 22.26 -4.51 17.99
CA SER A 6 22.96 -4.15 16.74
C SER A 6 24.45 -3.92 17.03
N THR A 7 25.31 -3.97 16.01
CA THR A 7 26.75 -3.70 16.17
C THR A 7 27.00 -2.36 16.88
N GLN A 8 26.15 -1.36 16.61
CA GLN A 8 26.23 -0.05 17.27
C GLN A 8 25.83 -0.11 18.76
N THR A 9 24.75 -0.82 19.09
CA THR A 9 24.33 -0.99 20.50
C THR A 9 25.39 -1.76 21.30
N SER A 10 26.02 -2.75 20.68
CA SER A 10 27.10 -3.54 21.29
C SER A 10 28.35 -2.69 21.58
N VAL A 11 28.77 -1.86 20.62
CA VAL A 11 29.87 -0.90 20.82
C VAL A 11 29.53 0.11 21.92
N GLY A 12 28.31 0.65 21.92
CA GLY A 12 27.84 1.58 22.95
C GLY A 12 27.87 0.99 24.37
N VAL A 13 27.43 -0.26 24.53
CA VAL A 13 27.46 -0.97 25.82
C VAL A 13 28.89 -1.23 26.29
N ILE A 14 29.81 -1.57 25.38
CA ILE A 14 31.23 -1.76 25.72
C ILE A 14 31.85 -0.44 26.20
N ILE A 15 31.60 0.67 25.49
CA ILE A 15 32.10 2.00 25.90
C ILE A 15 31.53 2.39 27.26
N LEU A 16 30.23 2.19 27.49
CA LEU A 16 29.58 2.46 28.78
C LEU A 16 30.21 1.62 29.91
N PHE A 17 30.45 0.33 29.67
CA PHE A 17 31.08 -0.56 30.64
C PHE A 17 32.51 -0.10 30.97
N VAL A 18 33.31 0.25 29.96
CA VAL A 18 34.66 0.79 30.16
C VAL A 18 34.61 2.09 30.94
N ALA A 19 33.72 3.01 30.60
CA ALA A 19 33.55 4.28 31.31
C ALA A 19 33.15 4.06 32.79
N MET A 20 32.24 3.11 33.04
CA MET A 20 31.82 2.74 34.40
C MET A 20 32.97 2.11 35.19
N VAL A 21 33.75 1.21 34.58
CA VAL A 21 34.95 0.61 35.22
C VAL A 21 35.98 1.70 35.54
N VAL A 22 36.25 2.62 34.61
CA VAL A 22 37.13 3.77 34.85
C VAL A 22 36.60 4.64 35.98
N GLY A 23 35.30 4.93 36.01
CA GLY A 23 34.65 5.69 37.07
C GLY A 23 34.73 5.01 38.44
N VAL A 24 34.50 3.69 38.50
CA VAL A 24 34.61 2.89 39.73
C VAL A 24 36.06 2.83 40.22
N ILE A 25 37.03 2.62 39.32
CA ILE A 25 38.46 2.63 39.66
C ILE A 25 38.86 4.01 40.16
N TYR A 26 38.44 5.07 39.47
CA TYR A 26 38.71 6.45 39.88
C TYR A 26 38.11 6.73 41.27
N ALA A 27 36.84 6.40 41.48
CA ALA A 27 36.17 6.56 42.77
C ALA A 27 36.87 5.75 43.86
N PHE A 28 37.20 4.48 43.61
CA PHE A 28 37.90 3.62 44.56
C PHE A 28 39.28 4.17 44.92
N VAL A 29 40.07 4.60 43.94
CA VAL A 29 41.37 5.23 44.16
C VAL A 29 41.22 6.51 44.97
N ASN A 30 40.24 7.36 44.65
CA ASN A 30 40.01 8.63 45.34
C ASN A 30 39.49 8.43 46.77
N ILE A 31 38.63 7.41 46.99
CA ILE A 31 38.18 6.96 48.32
C ILE A 31 39.35 6.39 49.14
N ARG A 32 40.26 5.65 48.50
CA ARG A 32 41.43 5.10 49.20
C ARG A 32 42.51 6.15 49.48
N GLN A 33 42.56 7.21 48.66
CA GLN A 33 43.44 8.36 48.85
C GLN A 33 42.85 9.41 49.80
N SER A 34 41.55 9.35 50.13
CA SER A 34 40.95 10.23 51.13
C SER A 34 41.46 9.82 52.51
N LYS A 35 42.21 10.72 53.15
CA LYS A 35 42.73 10.50 54.49
C LYS A 35 41.61 10.73 55.53
N PRO A 36 41.55 9.96 56.63
CA PRO A 36 40.49 10.03 57.64
C PRO A 36 40.50 11.29 58.52
N GLU A 37 41.27 12.32 58.17
CA GLU A 37 41.55 13.47 59.02
C GLU A 37 40.59 14.63 58.70
N ILE A 38 39.38 14.58 59.27
CA ILE A 38 38.43 15.69 59.29
C ILE A 38 39.08 16.88 60.02
N GLY A 39 39.25 18.02 59.33
CA GLY A 39 39.90 19.22 59.86
C GLY A 39 41.25 19.59 59.22
N SER A 40 41.75 18.80 58.28
CA SER A 40 43.04 19.05 57.61
C SER A 40 42.97 20.04 56.44
N GLU A 41 41.76 20.49 56.05
CA GLU A 41 41.52 21.56 55.08
C GLU A 41 42.18 22.91 55.46
N ILE A 42 42.55 23.13 56.72
CA ILE A 42 43.24 24.35 57.17
C ILE A 42 44.73 24.36 56.73
N GLU A 43 45.36 23.18 56.61
CA GLU A 43 46.77 23.01 56.21
C GLU A 43 46.95 22.48 54.78
N LEU A 44 45.98 21.71 54.28
CA LEU A 44 46.09 20.99 53.00
C LEU A 44 45.32 21.63 51.85
N ALA A 45 44.63 22.76 52.07
CA ALA A 45 43.92 23.47 51.02
C ALA A 45 44.86 23.79 49.84
N ALA A 46 44.41 23.47 48.62
CA ALA A 46 45.24 23.53 47.42
C ALA A 46 45.82 24.93 47.13
N ASN A 47 45.20 25.98 47.67
CA ASN A 47 45.61 27.38 47.59
C ASN A 47 46.65 27.81 48.66
N ARG A 48 46.95 26.96 49.65
CA ARG A 48 47.95 27.24 50.70
C ARG A 48 49.26 26.46 50.54
N LYS A 49 49.28 25.43 49.69
CA LYS A 49 50.51 24.76 49.28
C LYS A 49 51.25 25.65 48.28
N PRO A 50 52.60 25.78 48.38
CA PRO A 50 53.38 26.41 47.33
C PRO A 50 53.01 25.77 46.00
N TYR A 51 52.69 26.59 45.00
CA TYR A 51 52.40 26.08 43.67
C TYR A 51 53.66 25.42 43.09
N LEU A 52 53.50 24.64 42.04
CA LEU A 52 54.62 23.92 41.44
C LEU A 52 55.73 24.92 41.05
N PRO A 53 57.01 24.59 41.29
CA PRO A 53 58.12 25.43 40.88
C PRO A 53 58.16 25.55 39.35
N ASP A 54 58.75 26.64 38.85
CA ASP A 54 58.74 26.99 37.43
C ASP A 54 59.26 25.86 36.54
N ALA A 55 60.33 25.18 36.95
CA ALA A 55 60.88 24.03 36.24
C ALA A 55 59.91 22.84 36.10
N GLU A 56 58.99 22.64 37.06
CA GLU A 56 57.95 21.61 36.96
C GLU A 56 56.75 22.07 36.13
N LEU A 57 56.43 23.37 36.18
CA LEU A 57 55.40 23.97 35.35
C LEU A 57 55.77 23.88 33.87
N GLU A 58 56.98 24.32 33.52
CA GLU A 58 57.48 24.36 32.14
C GLU A 58 57.94 22.97 31.62
N GLY A 59 58.24 22.04 32.52
CA GLY A 59 58.59 20.66 32.16
C GLY A 59 57.39 19.73 32.20
N ARG A 60 57.35 18.83 33.19
CA ARG A 60 56.39 17.71 33.26
C ARG A 60 54.93 18.12 33.14
N LYS A 61 54.51 19.26 33.73
CA LYS A 61 53.11 19.67 33.69
C LYS A 61 52.73 20.25 32.33
N LEU A 62 53.56 21.10 31.74
CA LEU A 62 53.35 21.63 30.40
C LEU A 62 53.37 20.49 29.37
N ASP A 63 54.39 19.62 29.40
CA ASP A 63 54.51 18.48 28.49
C ASP A 63 53.28 17.57 28.56
N ARG A 64 52.79 17.26 29.77
CA ARG A 64 51.57 16.45 29.94
C ARG A 64 50.34 17.14 29.35
N THR A 65 50.20 18.44 29.56
CA THR A 65 49.04 19.21 29.08
C THR A 65 49.07 19.35 27.56
N LEU A 66 50.25 19.65 26.98
CA LEU A 66 50.46 19.70 25.54
C LEU A 66 50.29 18.33 24.88
N SER A 67 50.74 17.25 25.53
CA SER A 67 50.51 15.87 25.05
C SER A 67 49.02 15.53 24.99
N LEU A 68 48.23 15.95 25.98
CA LEU A 68 46.78 15.80 25.95
C LEU A 68 46.14 16.66 24.85
N GLY A 69 46.63 17.88 24.65
CA GLY A 69 46.20 18.75 23.55
C GLY A 69 46.50 18.14 22.17
N LEU A 70 47.70 17.58 21.99
CA LEU A 70 48.11 16.88 20.77
C LEU A 70 47.28 15.63 20.52
N LEU A 71 46.99 14.85 21.57
CA LEU A 71 46.09 13.69 21.47
C LEU A 71 44.68 14.14 21.03
N GLY A 72 44.15 15.21 21.63
CA GLY A 72 42.87 15.79 21.22
C GLY A 72 42.87 16.23 19.75
N LEU A 73 43.95 16.90 19.31
CA LEU A 73 44.13 17.28 17.90
C LEU A 73 44.23 16.06 16.98
N PHE A 74 44.89 14.98 17.39
CA PHE A 74 44.96 13.74 16.63
C PHE A 74 43.58 13.07 16.50
N VAL A 75 42.84 13.01 17.61
CA VAL A 75 41.47 12.46 17.64
C VAL A 75 40.53 13.25 16.74
N VAL A 76 40.54 14.58 16.80
CA VAL A 76 39.69 15.40 15.93
C VAL A 76 40.20 15.40 14.49
N GLY A 77 41.51 15.57 14.31
CA GLY A 77 42.16 15.70 13.00
C GLY A 77 42.09 14.43 12.15
N ILE A 78 41.98 13.25 12.75
CA ILE A 78 41.80 11.97 12.03
C ILE A 78 40.39 11.42 12.20
N GLY A 79 39.82 11.50 13.40
CA GLY A 79 38.49 10.96 13.70
C GLY A 79 37.38 11.67 12.91
N LEU A 80 37.44 13.00 12.76
CA LEU A 80 36.41 13.74 12.01
C LEU A 80 36.45 13.41 10.51
N PRO A 81 37.62 13.40 9.83
CA PRO A 81 37.69 12.96 8.43
C PRO A 81 37.23 11.51 8.22
N LEU A 82 37.57 10.57 9.12
CA LEU A 82 37.09 9.19 9.04
C LEU A 82 35.57 9.09 9.24
N TYR A 83 35.01 9.87 10.16
CA TYR A 83 33.56 9.96 10.37
C TYR A 83 32.81 10.50 9.14
N TRP A 84 33.40 11.49 8.46
CA TRP A 84 32.86 12.04 7.21
C TRP A 84 33.00 11.09 6.03
N LEU A 85 34.07 10.30 5.96
CA LEU A 85 34.23 9.28 4.93
C LEU A 85 33.08 8.25 4.96
N GLN A 86 32.50 8.01 6.14
CA GLN A 86 31.35 7.12 6.33
C GLN A 86 29.98 7.84 6.25
N GLU A 87 29.94 9.16 6.04
CA GLU A 87 28.69 9.92 5.89
C GLU A 87 27.77 9.36 4.79
N PRO A 88 28.24 8.99 3.58
CA PRO A 88 27.33 8.50 2.53
C PRO A 88 26.52 7.27 2.96
N SER A 89 27.17 6.28 3.57
CA SER A 89 26.49 5.08 4.06
C SER A 89 25.55 5.40 5.23
N ARG A 90 25.86 6.38 6.08
CA ARG A 90 24.96 6.82 7.16
C ARG A 90 23.70 7.46 6.59
N GLN A 91 23.82 8.29 5.55
CA GLN A 91 22.68 8.90 4.89
C GLN A 91 21.80 7.86 4.18
N GLU A 92 22.41 6.89 3.49
CA GLU A 92 21.69 5.79 2.86
C GLU A 92 20.90 4.95 3.87
N ASN A 93 21.54 4.58 4.99
CA ASN A 93 20.89 3.85 6.08
C ASN A 93 19.72 4.64 6.68
N GLU A 94 19.87 5.96 6.86
CA GLU A 94 18.79 6.78 7.40
C GLU A 94 17.64 6.95 6.41
N ARG A 95 17.89 7.03 5.09
CA ARG A 95 16.82 6.98 4.07
C ARG A 95 16.00 5.70 4.20
N GLY A 96 16.66 4.54 4.29
CA GLY A 96 15.99 3.26 4.49
C GLY A 96 15.23 3.18 5.82
N ASN A 97 15.79 3.75 6.89
CA ASN A 97 15.14 3.83 8.20
C ASN A 97 13.87 4.69 8.17
N ILE A 98 13.91 5.84 7.50
CA ILE A 98 12.75 6.72 7.32
C ILE A 98 11.66 5.99 6.51
N GLY A 99 12.01 5.36 5.39
CA GLY A 99 11.06 4.58 4.59
C GLY A 99 10.37 3.50 5.41
N ARG A 100 11.14 2.73 6.18
CA ARG A 100 10.59 1.68 7.07
C ARG A 100 9.64 2.25 8.12
N LYS A 101 10.01 3.36 8.79
CA LYS A 101 9.14 4.04 9.76
C LYS A 101 7.82 4.51 9.13
N PHE A 102 7.84 4.92 7.86
CA PHE A 102 6.64 5.40 7.17
C PHE A 102 5.72 4.23 6.86
N VAL A 103 6.26 3.14 6.31
CA VAL A 103 5.54 1.88 6.10
C VAL A 103 4.97 1.34 7.41
N ASP A 104 5.76 1.28 8.50
CA ASP A 104 5.30 0.78 9.81
C ASP A 104 4.16 1.63 10.39
N ARG A 105 4.25 2.96 10.27
CA ARG A 105 3.16 3.87 10.69
C ARG A 105 1.92 3.71 9.81
N GLY A 106 2.11 3.53 8.51
CA GLY A 106 1.04 3.24 7.57
C GLY A 106 0.32 1.93 7.91
N ALA A 107 1.07 0.87 8.18
CA ALA A 107 0.55 -0.43 8.60
C ALA A 107 -0.32 -0.30 9.86
N GLY A 108 0.18 0.39 10.89
CA GLY A 108 -0.59 0.64 12.12
C GLY A 108 -1.88 1.44 11.87
N MET A 109 -1.90 2.36 10.90
CA MET A 109 -3.11 3.07 10.52
C MET A 109 -4.05 2.24 9.66
N PHE A 110 -3.53 1.35 8.82
CA PHE A 110 -4.32 0.48 7.97
C PHE A 110 -5.04 -0.61 8.77
N ALA A 111 -4.45 -1.03 9.89
CA ALA A 111 -4.96 -2.09 10.76
C ALA A 111 -6.41 -1.88 11.23
N PRO A 112 -7.09 -2.96 11.67
CA PRO A 112 -8.41 -2.88 12.28
C PRO A 112 -8.45 -1.93 13.50
N THR A 113 -9.64 -1.42 13.81
CA THR A 113 -9.85 -0.58 15.01
C THR A 113 -9.49 -1.29 16.32
N GLU A 114 -9.61 -2.62 16.37
CA GLU A 114 -9.20 -3.44 17.51
C GLU A 114 -7.69 -3.33 17.81
N GLU A 115 -6.87 -3.08 16.79
CA GLU A 115 -5.42 -2.86 16.89
C GLU A 115 -5.05 -1.37 17.00
N GLY A 116 -6.05 -0.48 17.10
CA GLY A 116 -5.86 0.97 17.18
C GLY A 116 -5.69 1.67 15.82
N GLY A 117 -5.97 0.99 14.71
CA GLY A 117 -5.93 1.57 13.36
C GLY A 117 -7.25 2.22 12.93
N PHE A 118 -7.31 2.65 11.66
CA PHE A 118 -8.45 3.31 11.02
C PHE A 118 -9.38 2.34 10.28
N ASN A 119 -9.21 1.02 10.50
CA ASN A 119 -10.10 -0.02 9.98
C ASN A 119 -10.09 -0.21 8.46
N CYS A 120 -9.03 0.21 7.76
CA CYS A 120 -8.91 -0.01 6.31
C CYS A 120 -8.90 -1.52 5.98
N ALA A 121 -8.19 -2.31 6.80
CA ALA A 121 -8.08 -3.76 6.67
C ALA A 121 -9.41 -4.51 6.83
N PHE A 122 -10.40 -3.92 7.50
CA PHE A 122 -11.72 -4.54 7.64
C PHE A 122 -12.44 -4.60 6.28
N CYS A 123 -12.38 -3.53 5.49
CA CYS A 123 -12.98 -3.50 4.16
C CYS A 123 -12.05 -4.09 3.09
N HIS A 124 -10.74 -3.84 3.18
CA HIS A 124 -9.78 -4.17 2.12
C HIS A 124 -8.96 -5.43 2.40
N GLY A 125 -9.25 -6.15 3.48
CA GLY A 125 -8.48 -7.32 3.91
C GLY A 125 -7.12 -6.98 4.52
N ALA A 126 -6.54 -7.94 5.24
CA ALA A 126 -5.14 -7.85 5.66
C ALA A 126 -4.24 -7.80 4.40
N GLU A 127 -3.21 -6.95 4.42
CA GLU A 127 -2.33 -6.73 3.26
C GLU A 127 -3.05 -6.29 1.97
N GLY A 128 -4.29 -5.79 2.08
CA GLY A 128 -5.00 -5.22 0.94
C GLY A 128 -5.46 -6.23 -0.12
N VAL A 129 -5.71 -7.49 0.24
CA VAL A 129 -6.15 -8.54 -0.71
C VAL A 129 -7.63 -8.46 -1.12
N GLY A 130 -8.39 -7.53 -0.53
CA GLY A 130 -9.82 -7.40 -0.69
C GLY A 130 -10.59 -8.02 0.49
N GLY A 131 -11.84 -7.60 0.66
CA GLY A 131 -12.68 -8.01 1.77
C GLY A 131 -14.15 -7.75 1.51
N VAL A 132 -14.98 -7.93 2.53
CA VAL A 132 -16.41 -7.66 2.48
C VAL A 132 -16.79 -6.87 3.73
N ALA A 133 -17.59 -5.82 3.55
CA ALA A 133 -18.02 -4.96 4.63
C ALA A 133 -19.53 -4.66 4.55
N PRO A 134 -20.25 -4.62 5.68
CA PRO A 134 -21.65 -4.27 5.69
C PRO A 134 -21.86 -2.80 5.29
N TYR A 135 -22.85 -2.55 4.42
CA TYR A 135 -23.20 -1.21 3.96
C TYR A 135 -24.71 -1.00 3.91
N THR A 136 -25.15 0.22 4.23
CA THR A 136 -26.56 0.59 4.22
C THR A 136 -26.89 1.32 2.92
N ILE A 137 -27.76 0.73 2.12
CA ILE A 137 -28.31 1.37 0.93
C ILE A 137 -29.44 2.31 1.35
N THR A 138 -29.41 3.53 0.81
CA THR A 138 -30.44 4.56 1.01
C THR A 138 -31.03 5.01 -0.32
N ASP A 139 -32.25 5.54 -0.28
CA ASP A 139 -32.89 6.15 -1.46
C ASP A 139 -32.41 7.59 -1.70
N ALA A 140 -32.97 8.25 -2.71
CA ALA A 140 -32.60 9.63 -3.07
C ALA A 140 -32.89 10.66 -1.96
N GLU A 141 -33.81 10.34 -1.04
CA GLU A 141 -34.14 11.17 0.13
C GLU A 141 -33.33 10.78 1.38
N GLY A 142 -32.39 9.83 1.25
CA GLY A 142 -31.55 9.35 2.36
C GLY A 142 -32.27 8.40 3.32
N ARG A 143 -33.44 7.87 2.93
CA ARG A 143 -34.18 6.90 3.75
C ARG A 143 -33.58 5.52 3.58
N PHE A 144 -33.57 4.74 4.66
CA PHE A 144 -33.10 3.36 4.67
C PHE A 144 -33.87 2.50 3.65
N VAL A 145 -33.14 1.78 2.80
CA VAL A 145 -33.71 0.77 1.90
C VAL A 145 -33.39 -0.62 2.43
N LYS A 146 -32.10 -0.94 2.61
CA LYS A 146 -31.64 -2.24 3.13
C LYS A 146 -30.17 -2.21 3.54
N GLN A 147 -29.75 -3.27 4.24
CA GLN A 147 -28.34 -3.59 4.47
C GLN A 147 -27.86 -4.58 3.42
N VAL A 148 -26.62 -4.41 2.95
CA VAL A 148 -25.96 -5.30 1.99
C VAL A 148 -24.54 -5.60 2.43
N GLU A 149 -23.97 -6.70 1.93
CA GLU A 149 -22.56 -7.02 2.08
C GLU A 149 -21.79 -6.49 0.86
N TRP A 150 -20.94 -5.49 1.09
CA TRP A 150 -20.24 -4.77 0.04
C TRP A 150 -18.84 -5.34 -0.17
N GLN A 151 -18.51 -5.71 -1.40
CA GLN A 151 -17.18 -6.16 -1.81
C GLN A 151 -16.18 -4.99 -1.82
N GLY A 152 -15.26 -5.02 -0.86
CA GLY A 152 -14.12 -4.13 -0.77
C GLY A 152 -13.01 -4.61 -1.70
N PRO A 153 -12.62 -3.83 -2.71
CA PRO A 153 -11.67 -4.27 -3.72
C PRO A 153 -10.29 -4.44 -3.12
N ALA A 154 -9.52 -5.38 -3.68
CA ALA A 154 -8.11 -5.51 -3.40
C ALA A 154 -7.36 -4.21 -3.73
N LEU A 155 -6.48 -3.82 -2.81
CA LEU A 155 -5.58 -2.68 -2.93
C LEU A 155 -4.19 -3.09 -3.40
N ASN A 156 -3.82 -4.37 -3.36
CA ASN A 156 -2.53 -4.88 -3.85
C ASN A 156 -2.30 -4.69 -5.37
N THR A 157 -3.29 -4.18 -6.12
CA THR A 157 -3.15 -3.78 -7.53
C THR A 157 -3.46 -2.31 -7.77
N VAL A 158 -3.76 -1.52 -6.73
CA VAL A 158 -4.25 -0.14 -6.90
C VAL A 158 -3.26 0.77 -7.63
N LEU A 159 -1.95 0.60 -7.40
CA LEU A 159 -0.90 1.40 -8.03
C LEU A 159 -0.50 0.89 -9.43
N LEU A 160 -1.14 -0.17 -9.91
CA LEU A 160 -1.05 -0.56 -11.32
C LEU A 160 -2.01 0.23 -12.21
N ARG A 161 -2.93 0.98 -11.62
CA ARG A 161 -4.05 1.63 -12.32
C ARG A 161 -4.35 3.06 -11.85
N TYR A 162 -3.85 3.45 -10.68
CA TYR A 162 -3.87 4.81 -10.16
C TYR A 162 -2.46 5.26 -9.80
N ASP A 163 -2.15 6.52 -10.02
CA ASP A 163 -0.95 7.12 -9.45
C ASP A 163 -1.13 7.43 -7.95
N ARG A 164 -0.03 7.83 -7.30
CA ARG A 164 -0.04 8.13 -5.85
C ARG A 164 -0.94 9.31 -5.50
N ASP A 165 -1.07 10.30 -6.37
CA ASP A 165 -1.89 11.48 -6.15
C ASP A 165 -3.39 11.17 -6.32
N GLU A 166 -3.74 10.29 -7.25
CA GLU A 166 -5.09 9.75 -7.41
C GLU A 166 -5.51 8.90 -6.21
N VAL A 167 -4.62 8.02 -5.71
CA VAL A 167 -4.87 7.27 -4.47
C VAL A 167 -5.02 8.24 -3.29
N ARG A 168 -4.17 9.26 -3.21
CA ARG A 168 -4.28 10.31 -2.19
C ARG A 168 -5.62 11.03 -2.27
N TYR A 169 -6.10 11.36 -3.46
CA TYR A 169 -7.40 12.00 -3.64
C TYR A 169 -8.55 11.12 -3.12
N ILE A 170 -8.51 9.81 -3.42
CA ILE A 170 -9.50 8.85 -2.92
C ILE A 170 -9.45 8.75 -1.39
N LEU A 171 -8.26 8.73 -0.78
CA LEU A 171 -8.14 8.72 0.67
C LEU A 171 -8.57 10.05 1.30
N GLU A 172 -8.28 11.17 0.65
CA GLU A 172 -8.61 12.50 1.15
C GLU A 172 -10.12 12.72 1.19
N TYR A 173 -10.83 12.40 0.11
CA TYR A 173 -12.25 12.72 -0.06
C TYR A 173 -13.19 11.51 0.02
N GLY A 174 -12.65 10.31 0.14
CA GLY A 174 -13.41 9.07 0.10
C GLY A 174 -13.93 8.76 -1.30
N ARG A 175 -14.83 7.79 -1.39
CA ARG A 175 -15.54 7.47 -2.64
C ARG A 175 -17.05 7.52 -2.38
N PRO A 176 -17.73 8.59 -2.82
CA PRO A 176 -19.18 8.72 -2.69
C PRO A 176 -19.92 7.49 -3.23
N PHE A 177 -21.07 7.19 -2.64
CA PHE A 177 -21.91 6.03 -2.97
C PHE A 177 -21.24 4.67 -2.75
N SER A 178 -20.23 4.63 -1.87
CA SER A 178 -19.59 3.41 -1.40
C SER A 178 -19.34 3.50 0.11
N PRO A 179 -18.96 2.40 0.77
CA PRO A 179 -18.63 2.40 2.18
C PRO A 179 -17.33 3.17 2.53
N MET A 180 -16.58 3.67 1.53
CA MET A 180 -15.27 4.30 1.73
C MET A 180 -15.43 5.80 2.10
N PRO A 181 -15.25 6.18 3.37
CA PRO A 181 -15.41 7.57 3.80
C PRO A 181 -14.19 8.41 3.42
N ALA A 182 -14.30 9.72 3.61
CA ALA A 182 -13.15 10.61 3.59
C ALA A 182 -12.27 10.37 4.83
N TRP A 183 -10.98 10.12 4.61
CA TRP A 183 -10.00 9.97 5.68
C TRP A 183 -9.11 11.19 5.86
N GLY A 184 -8.86 11.95 4.80
CA GLY A 184 -8.04 13.16 4.88
C GLY A 184 -8.76 14.37 5.47
N ALA A 185 -8.01 15.21 6.16
CA ALA A 185 -8.51 16.39 6.83
C ALA A 185 -9.23 17.38 5.89
N LYS A 186 -8.82 17.49 4.62
CA LYS A 186 -9.49 18.37 3.63
C LYS A 186 -10.86 17.83 3.23
N GLY A 187 -11.05 16.51 3.23
CA GLY A 187 -12.34 15.87 3.03
C GLY A 187 -13.17 15.72 4.32
N GLY A 188 -12.68 16.21 5.46
CA GLY A 188 -13.35 16.12 6.75
C GLY A 188 -13.01 14.88 7.58
N GLY A 189 -12.04 14.08 7.14
CA GLY A 189 -11.54 12.93 7.88
C GLY A 189 -10.46 13.26 8.92
N PRO A 190 -9.99 12.27 9.69
CA PRO A 190 -9.09 12.49 10.83
C PRO A 190 -7.59 12.56 10.46
N LEU A 191 -7.21 12.23 9.22
CA LEU A 191 -5.81 12.05 8.83
C LEU A 191 -5.19 13.32 8.25
N THR A 192 -3.98 13.62 8.70
CA THR A 192 -3.13 14.65 8.11
C THR A 192 -2.53 14.20 6.78
N ALA A 193 -2.04 15.15 5.95
CA ALA A 193 -1.36 14.83 4.69
C ALA A 193 -0.18 13.86 4.87
N GLN A 194 0.60 13.98 5.96
CA GLN A 194 1.70 13.07 6.28
C GLN A 194 1.21 11.67 6.67
N GLN A 195 0.06 11.57 7.34
CA GLN A 195 -0.52 10.26 7.66
C GLN A 195 -1.03 9.57 6.39
N LEU A 196 -1.65 10.32 5.47
CA LEU A 196 -2.03 9.80 4.16
C LEU A 196 -0.80 9.31 3.38
N GLN A 197 0.31 10.06 3.42
CA GLN A 197 1.57 9.62 2.83
C GLN A 197 2.01 8.26 3.39
N ASN A 198 2.05 8.11 4.72
CA ASN A 198 2.46 6.85 5.34
C ASN A 198 1.54 5.69 4.94
N LEU A 199 0.22 5.93 4.82
CA LEU A 199 -0.73 4.93 4.33
C LEU A 199 -0.43 4.51 2.89
N ILE A 200 -0.16 5.47 2.00
CA ILE A 200 0.17 5.17 0.60
C ILE A 200 1.50 4.41 0.51
N ASP A 201 2.48 4.75 1.35
CA ASP A 201 3.77 4.03 1.40
C ASP A 201 3.59 2.59 1.90
N TYR A 202 2.68 2.36 2.84
CA TYR A 202 2.30 1.00 3.24
C TYR A 202 1.57 0.26 2.11
N ILE A 203 0.63 0.93 1.42
CA ILE A 203 -0.07 0.34 0.26
C ILE A 203 0.91 -0.06 -0.84
N GLU A 204 1.93 0.77 -1.10
CA GLU A 204 2.99 0.47 -2.07
C GLU A 204 3.79 -0.78 -1.69
N SER A 205 3.97 -1.04 -0.39
CA SER A 205 4.81 -2.14 0.10
C SER A 205 4.30 -3.55 -0.21
N PHE A 206 3.00 -3.70 -0.51
CA PHE A 206 2.37 -4.99 -0.82
C PHE A 206 1.79 -5.05 -2.24
N GLN A 207 2.14 -4.10 -3.12
CA GLN A 207 1.66 -4.15 -4.51
C GLN A 207 2.21 -5.36 -5.26
N LEU A 208 1.36 -5.97 -6.07
CA LEU A 208 1.75 -6.90 -7.10
C LEU A 208 2.49 -6.17 -8.22
N THR A 209 3.42 -6.88 -8.85
CA THR A 209 4.00 -6.45 -10.13
C THR A 209 2.98 -6.65 -11.26
N PRO A 210 3.13 -5.94 -12.40
CA PRO A 210 2.28 -6.18 -13.58
C PRO A 210 2.22 -7.65 -14.01
N LYS A 211 3.36 -8.36 -13.92
CA LYS A 211 3.44 -9.79 -14.30
C LYS A 211 2.65 -10.69 -13.35
N GLU A 212 2.65 -10.39 -12.06
CA GLU A 212 1.87 -11.15 -11.07
C GLU A 212 0.38 -10.89 -11.27
N ALA A 213 -0.03 -9.63 -11.42
CA ALA A 213 -1.44 -9.29 -11.68
C ALA A 213 -1.96 -9.94 -12.98
N GLN A 214 -1.17 -9.91 -14.06
CA GLN A 214 -1.53 -10.59 -15.32
C GLN A 214 -1.61 -12.12 -15.17
N ALA A 215 -0.79 -12.72 -14.31
CA ALA A 215 -0.87 -14.14 -14.01
C ALA A 215 -2.16 -14.49 -13.27
N GLU A 216 -2.56 -13.67 -12.28
CA GLU A 216 -3.83 -13.84 -11.58
C GLU A 216 -5.02 -13.71 -12.55
N VAL A 217 -5.03 -12.69 -13.41
CA VAL A 217 -6.07 -12.52 -14.45
C VAL A 217 -6.15 -13.74 -15.36
N LYS A 218 -5.01 -14.25 -15.81
CA LYS A 218 -4.97 -15.41 -16.72
C LYS A 218 -5.55 -16.66 -16.06
N GLU A 219 -5.18 -16.92 -14.82
CA GLU A 219 -5.69 -18.07 -14.05
C GLU A 219 -7.19 -17.92 -13.81
N GLN A 220 -7.61 -16.75 -13.35
CA GLN A 220 -9.01 -16.46 -13.06
C GLN A 220 -9.87 -16.54 -14.32
N LEU A 221 -9.44 -15.94 -15.42
CA LEU A 221 -10.15 -16.00 -16.69
C LEU A 221 -10.28 -17.45 -17.19
N ALA A 222 -9.24 -18.27 -17.04
CA ALA A 222 -9.31 -19.69 -17.41
C ALA A 222 -10.33 -20.47 -16.56
N THR A 223 -10.52 -20.09 -15.30
CA THR A 223 -11.57 -20.64 -14.42
C THR A 223 -12.95 -20.16 -14.88
N MET A 224 -13.13 -18.85 -15.06
CA MET A 224 -14.40 -18.24 -15.49
C MET A 224 -14.88 -18.80 -16.84
N MET A 225 -13.99 -18.97 -17.82
CA MET A 225 -14.34 -19.51 -19.14
C MET A 225 -14.72 -20.99 -19.13
N LYS A 226 -14.41 -21.72 -18.06
CA LYS A 226 -14.88 -23.10 -17.84
C LYS A 226 -16.18 -23.17 -17.05
N ALA A 227 -16.54 -22.10 -16.35
CA ALA A 227 -17.77 -22.04 -15.58
C ALA A 227 -18.98 -22.20 -16.49
N ARG A 228 -19.97 -22.93 -15.98
CA ARG A 228 -21.22 -23.24 -16.68
C ARG A 228 -22.36 -22.47 -16.03
N ASP A 229 -23.39 -22.17 -16.81
CA ASP A 229 -24.57 -21.45 -16.35
C ASP A 229 -25.14 -22.07 -15.06
N GLU A 230 -25.22 -21.27 -14.01
CA GLU A 230 -25.61 -21.71 -12.66
C GLU A 230 -27.02 -22.28 -12.61
N THR A 231 -27.95 -21.72 -13.41
CA THR A 231 -29.32 -22.19 -13.39
C THR A 231 -29.43 -23.58 -14.00
N CYS A 232 -28.68 -23.83 -15.07
CA CYS A 232 -28.56 -25.14 -15.70
C CYS A 232 -27.84 -26.15 -14.79
N THR A 233 -26.71 -25.77 -14.18
CA THR A 233 -25.98 -26.69 -13.30
C THR A 233 -26.79 -27.03 -12.05
N ALA A 234 -27.47 -26.05 -11.43
CA ALA A 234 -28.35 -26.29 -10.29
C ALA A 234 -29.53 -27.21 -10.64
N ALA A 235 -30.08 -27.09 -11.86
CA ALA A 235 -31.13 -27.98 -12.33
C ALA A 235 -30.63 -29.43 -12.47
N LEU A 236 -29.46 -29.65 -13.07
CA LEU A 236 -28.85 -30.98 -13.20
C LEU A 236 -28.48 -31.58 -11.84
N VAL A 237 -27.93 -30.78 -10.93
CA VAL A 237 -27.64 -31.21 -9.56
C VAL A 237 -28.91 -31.61 -8.82
N THR A 238 -30.00 -30.84 -8.99
CA THR A 238 -31.30 -31.17 -8.40
C THR A 238 -31.85 -32.47 -8.97
N GLU A 239 -31.75 -32.67 -10.29
CA GLU A 239 -32.16 -33.91 -10.95
C GLU A 239 -31.34 -35.12 -10.50
N ALA A 240 -30.02 -34.97 -10.36
CA ALA A 240 -29.13 -36.03 -9.89
C ALA A 240 -29.41 -36.46 -8.43
N LYS A 241 -30.00 -35.57 -7.62
CA LYS A 241 -30.46 -35.87 -6.26
C LYS A 241 -31.80 -36.63 -6.23
N VAL A 242 -32.57 -36.64 -7.32
CA VAL A 242 -33.89 -37.30 -7.38
C VAL A 242 -33.71 -38.82 -7.28
N GLY A 243 -34.38 -39.42 -6.29
CA GLY A 243 -34.40 -40.87 -6.12
C GLY A 243 -33.25 -41.43 -5.27
N LEU A 244 -32.33 -40.59 -4.81
CA LEU A 244 -31.32 -40.97 -3.83
C LEU A 244 -31.96 -41.17 -2.44
N SER A 245 -31.51 -42.22 -1.75
CA SER A 245 -31.80 -42.46 -0.33
C SER A 245 -31.14 -41.40 0.57
N ALA A 246 -31.52 -41.38 1.85
CA ALA A 246 -30.94 -40.45 2.81
C ALA A 246 -29.43 -40.68 3.00
N GLU A 247 -28.98 -41.93 2.93
CA GLU A 247 -27.59 -42.32 2.99
C GLU A 247 -26.81 -41.86 1.74
N GLU A 248 -27.40 -42.03 0.55
CA GLU A 248 -26.78 -41.59 -0.72
C GLU A 248 -26.71 -40.06 -0.85
N LEU A 249 -27.73 -39.34 -0.37
CA LEU A 249 -27.71 -37.88 -0.31
C LEU A 249 -26.61 -37.37 0.62
N ALA A 250 -26.31 -38.10 1.71
CA ALA A 250 -25.24 -37.73 2.63
C ALA A 250 -23.84 -37.90 2.02
N GLU A 251 -23.68 -38.78 1.04
CA GLU A 251 -22.43 -39.02 0.31
C GLU A 251 -22.36 -38.30 -1.05
N PHE A 252 -23.47 -37.70 -1.50
CA PHE A 252 -23.58 -37.03 -2.79
C PHE A 252 -22.65 -35.81 -2.89
N LYS A 253 -21.92 -35.71 -3.99
CA LYS A 253 -21.04 -34.59 -4.30
C LYS A 253 -21.54 -33.89 -5.54
N GLU A 254 -21.91 -32.62 -5.41
CA GLU A 254 -22.39 -31.81 -6.53
C GLU A 254 -21.32 -31.68 -7.63
N ALA A 255 -20.04 -31.69 -7.26
CA ALA A 255 -18.92 -31.65 -8.19
C ALA A 255 -18.81 -32.88 -9.10
N ASP A 256 -19.46 -34.00 -8.77
CA ASP A 256 -19.45 -35.22 -9.58
C ASP A 256 -20.56 -35.21 -10.65
N VAL A 257 -21.44 -34.21 -10.65
CA VAL A 257 -22.51 -34.05 -11.65
C VAL A 257 -21.90 -33.55 -12.97
N ASP A 258 -22.16 -34.28 -14.05
CA ASP A 258 -21.77 -33.85 -15.39
C ASP A 258 -22.57 -32.62 -15.81
N THR A 259 -21.87 -31.49 -15.95
CA THR A 259 -22.42 -30.19 -16.34
C THR A 259 -21.96 -29.76 -17.72
N ASP A 260 -21.30 -30.63 -18.51
CA ASP A 260 -20.75 -30.25 -19.82
C ASP A 260 -21.83 -29.89 -20.86
N SER A 261 -23.06 -30.36 -20.64
CA SER A 261 -24.22 -29.99 -21.46
C SER A 261 -24.73 -28.58 -21.19
N CYS A 262 -24.34 -27.95 -20.09
CA CYS A 262 -24.75 -26.59 -19.76
C CYS A 262 -24.01 -25.55 -20.60
N PRO A 263 -24.69 -24.46 -20.99
CA PRO A 263 -24.03 -23.37 -21.69
C PRO A 263 -22.95 -22.74 -20.81
N PRO A 264 -21.90 -22.13 -21.41
CA PRO A 264 -20.93 -21.34 -20.67
C PRO A 264 -21.62 -20.23 -19.87
N MET A 265 -21.12 -19.93 -18.68
CA MET A 265 -21.63 -18.84 -17.84
C MET A 265 -21.42 -17.47 -18.50
N TYR A 266 -20.29 -17.27 -19.18
CA TYR A 266 -19.97 -16.05 -19.91
C TYR A 266 -19.89 -16.32 -21.41
N ALA A 267 -20.49 -15.45 -22.23
CA ALA A 267 -20.54 -15.60 -23.68
C ALA A 267 -19.22 -15.24 -24.36
N SER A 268 -18.36 -14.46 -23.70
CA SER A 268 -17.07 -14.03 -24.23
C SER A 268 -16.05 -13.74 -23.13
N GLU A 269 -14.77 -13.70 -23.51
CA GLU A 269 -13.68 -13.24 -22.62
C GLU A 269 -13.92 -11.81 -22.13
N GLY A 270 -14.44 -10.92 -23.01
CA GLY A 270 -14.76 -9.55 -22.65
C GLY A 270 -15.81 -9.44 -21.55
N GLU A 271 -16.84 -10.29 -21.60
CA GLU A 271 -17.88 -10.37 -20.55
C GLU A 271 -17.32 -10.88 -19.22
N ALA A 272 -16.50 -11.93 -19.28
CA ALA A 272 -15.86 -12.50 -18.09
C ALA A 272 -14.94 -11.47 -17.42
N LEU A 273 -14.08 -10.79 -18.19
CA LEU A 273 -13.21 -9.73 -17.68
C LEU A 273 -14.00 -8.54 -17.13
N PHE A 274 -15.09 -8.14 -17.81
CA PHE A 274 -15.96 -7.06 -17.35
C PHE A 274 -16.56 -7.36 -15.97
N ASN A 275 -16.91 -8.62 -15.69
CA ASN A 275 -17.52 -9.08 -14.43
C ASN A 275 -16.56 -9.85 -13.50
N MET A 276 -15.24 -9.78 -13.71
CA MET A 276 -14.26 -10.57 -12.96
C MET A 276 -14.35 -10.35 -11.45
N GLY A 277 -14.67 -11.41 -10.71
CA GLY A 277 -14.83 -11.39 -9.25
C GLY A 277 -16.26 -11.14 -8.76
N TYR A 278 -17.25 -11.03 -9.66
CA TYR A 278 -18.65 -10.86 -9.24
C TYR A 278 -19.17 -12.08 -8.47
N ASP A 279 -19.03 -13.27 -9.06
CA ASP A 279 -19.65 -14.51 -8.57
C ASP A 279 -18.82 -15.18 -7.46
N ASP A 280 -17.49 -15.08 -7.51
CA ASP A 280 -16.58 -15.77 -6.59
C ASP A 280 -15.79 -14.83 -5.65
N GLY A 281 -15.99 -13.52 -5.77
CA GLY A 281 -15.33 -12.52 -4.94
C GLY A 281 -13.84 -12.32 -5.26
N PHE A 282 -13.34 -12.84 -6.39
CA PHE A 282 -11.93 -12.72 -6.78
C PHE A 282 -11.44 -11.26 -6.67
N ALA A 283 -10.41 -11.05 -5.84
CA ALA A 283 -9.80 -9.75 -5.53
C ALA A 283 -10.82 -8.64 -5.14
N GLY A 284 -11.98 -9.00 -4.59
CA GLY A 284 -13.07 -8.07 -4.28
C GLY A 284 -13.54 -7.25 -5.49
N GLY A 285 -13.39 -7.79 -6.70
CA GLY A 285 -13.72 -7.09 -7.94
C GLY A 285 -12.75 -5.98 -8.35
N ALA A 286 -11.52 -5.99 -7.84
CA ALA A 286 -10.52 -4.95 -8.19
C ALA A 286 -10.26 -4.84 -9.71
N TYR A 287 -10.39 -5.95 -10.43
CA TYR A 287 -10.20 -6.09 -11.86
C TYR A 287 -11.47 -5.80 -12.69
N SER A 288 -12.66 -5.74 -12.08
CA SER A 288 -13.93 -5.62 -12.80
C SER A 288 -14.28 -4.19 -13.20
N CYS A 289 -14.74 -4.05 -14.44
CA CYS A 289 -15.35 -2.82 -14.97
C CYS A 289 -16.79 -2.64 -14.44
N GLY A 290 -17.53 -3.74 -14.30
CA GLY A 290 -18.90 -3.79 -13.77
C GLY A 290 -19.04 -3.14 -12.40
N ARG A 291 -18.00 -3.20 -11.56
CA ARG A 291 -17.98 -2.53 -10.24
C ARG A 291 -18.32 -1.03 -10.31
N CYS A 292 -17.90 -0.36 -11.39
CA CYS A 292 -18.20 1.05 -11.61
C CYS A 292 -19.38 1.26 -12.57
N HIS A 293 -19.55 0.37 -13.55
CA HIS A 293 -20.46 0.57 -14.67
C HIS A 293 -21.75 -0.26 -14.63
N THR A 294 -21.97 -1.03 -13.57
CA THR A 294 -23.18 -1.82 -13.35
C THR A 294 -23.73 -1.56 -11.94
N GLN A 295 -24.97 -1.10 -11.85
CA GLN A 295 -25.66 -0.91 -10.58
C GLN A 295 -25.76 -2.24 -9.83
N GLY A 296 -25.52 -2.25 -8.53
CA GLY A 296 -25.63 -3.46 -7.70
C GLY A 296 -24.47 -4.44 -7.76
N TRP A 297 -23.48 -4.18 -8.62
CA TRP A 297 -22.34 -5.09 -8.81
C TRP A 297 -21.58 -5.38 -7.53
N SER A 298 -21.28 -4.34 -6.74
CA SER A 298 -20.43 -4.47 -5.54
C SER A 298 -21.08 -5.22 -4.38
N TYR A 299 -22.34 -5.66 -4.49
CA TYR A 299 -23.05 -6.33 -3.40
C TYR A 299 -23.93 -7.51 -3.86
N GLY A 300 -23.55 -8.15 -4.97
CA GLY A 300 -24.16 -9.41 -5.41
C GLY A 300 -25.57 -9.28 -6.00
N GLU A 301 -25.98 -8.08 -6.38
CA GLU A 301 -27.29 -7.83 -6.97
C GLU A 301 -27.16 -6.99 -8.24
N LYS A 302 -26.21 -7.37 -9.11
CA LYS A 302 -25.94 -6.61 -10.31
C LYS A 302 -27.18 -6.56 -11.20
N GLU A 303 -27.54 -5.35 -11.63
CA GLU A 303 -28.48 -5.17 -12.73
C GLU A 303 -27.82 -5.61 -14.05
N ALA A 304 -28.54 -5.43 -15.16
CA ALA A 304 -27.96 -5.71 -16.47
C ALA A 304 -26.69 -4.86 -16.69
N ASP A 305 -25.71 -5.43 -17.38
CA ASP A 305 -24.38 -4.85 -17.48
C ASP A 305 -24.35 -3.52 -18.23
N GLY A 306 -23.44 -2.64 -17.81
CA GLY A 306 -23.19 -1.34 -18.42
C GLY A 306 -24.27 -0.28 -18.20
N GLY A 307 -25.25 -0.51 -17.30
CA GLY A 307 -26.30 0.47 -17.00
C GLY A 307 -25.82 1.78 -16.35
N GLY A 308 -24.57 1.81 -15.87
CA GLY A 308 -24.00 2.91 -15.09
C GLY A 308 -24.26 2.75 -13.59
N ALA A 309 -23.33 3.27 -12.78
CA ALA A 309 -23.45 3.37 -11.33
C ALA A 309 -22.56 4.51 -10.81
N MET A 310 -21.32 4.20 -10.40
CA MET A 310 -20.31 5.22 -10.11
C MET A 310 -19.72 5.82 -11.39
N GLY A 311 -19.60 4.99 -12.42
CA GLY A 311 -19.21 5.36 -13.77
C GLY A 311 -20.43 5.59 -14.67
N PRO A 312 -20.22 6.24 -15.83
CA PRO A 312 -21.29 6.48 -16.79
C PRO A 312 -21.88 5.17 -17.34
N ASN A 313 -23.09 5.28 -17.89
CA ASN A 313 -23.71 4.22 -18.68
C ASN A 313 -22.86 3.93 -19.94
N LEU A 314 -22.63 2.63 -20.20
CA LEU A 314 -21.83 2.11 -21.32
C LEU A 314 -22.69 1.51 -22.45
N ARG A 315 -24.01 1.43 -22.28
CA ARG A 315 -24.93 1.06 -23.35
C ARG A 315 -24.94 2.15 -24.42
N GLY A 316 -24.88 1.75 -25.69
CA GLY A 316 -24.77 2.71 -26.80
C GLY A 316 -23.42 3.45 -26.88
N ILE A 317 -22.36 2.94 -26.26
CA ILE A 317 -21.02 3.59 -26.21
C ILE A 317 -20.43 3.88 -27.60
N THR A 318 -20.91 3.21 -28.66
CA THR A 318 -20.54 3.47 -30.05
C THR A 318 -20.91 4.88 -30.51
N GLY A 319 -21.91 5.53 -29.89
CA GLY A 319 -22.22 6.94 -30.11
C GLY A 319 -21.12 7.88 -29.60
N GLN A 320 -20.49 7.51 -28.48
CA GLN A 320 -19.36 8.23 -27.88
C GLN A 320 -18.05 7.95 -28.62
N PHE A 321 -17.82 6.70 -29.06
CA PHE A 321 -16.64 6.26 -29.83
C PHE A 321 -17.05 5.71 -31.22
N PRO A 322 -17.39 6.61 -32.17
CA PRO A 322 -17.89 6.22 -33.48
C PRO A 322 -16.79 5.70 -34.40
N GLY A 323 -17.19 4.96 -35.45
CA GLY A 323 -16.30 4.63 -36.57
C GLY A 323 -15.72 3.22 -36.57
N GLY A 324 -16.52 2.20 -36.26
CA GLY A 324 -16.12 0.78 -36.39
C GLY A 324 -14.80 0.49 -35.70
N SER A 325 -13.76 0.13 -36.47
CA SER A 325 -12.41 -0.17 -35.99
C SER A 325 -11.67 1.04 -35.42
N THR A 326 -11.86 2.24 -35.97
CA THR A 326 -11.26 3.46 -35.42
C THR A 326 -11.86 3.80 -34.06
N GLY A 327 -13.19 3.68 -33.94
CA GLY A 327 -13.89 3.89 -32.67
C GLY A 327 -13.51 2.85 -31.63
N LEU A 328 -13.40 1.58 -32.05
CA LEU A 328 -12.90 0.48 -31.21
C LEU A 328 -11.52 0.82 -30.63
N LYS A 329 -10.56 1.16 -31.50
CA LYS A 329 -9.20 1.51 -31.06
C LYS A 329 -9.20 2.71 -30.12
N GLN A 330 -9.96 3.76 -30.41
CA GLN A 330 -10.05 4.94 -29.54
C GLN A 330 -10.60 4.62 -28.15
N GLN A 331 -11.59 3.72 -28.07
CA GLN A 331 -12.13 3.26 -26.80
C GLN A 331 -11.12 2.38 -26.05
N THR A 332 -10.44 1.45 -26.73
CA THR A 332 -9.35 0.63 -26.15
C THR A 332 -8.22 1.51 -25.61
N ASP A 333 -7.73 2.49 -26.38
CA ASP A 333 -6.69 3.41 -25.95
C ASP A 333 -7.14 4.20 -24.70
N PHE A 334 -8.41 4.60 -24.64
CA PHE A 334 -8.99 5.30 -23.48
C PHE A 334 -9.08 4.41 -22.23
N VAL A 335 -9.54 3.16 -22.35
CA VAL A 335 -9.58 2.22 -21.21
C VAL A 335 -8.17 1.84 -20.75
N CYS A 336 -7.21 1.76 -21.68
CA CYS A 336 -5.82 1.49 -21.35
C CYS A 336 -5.16 2.64 -20.56
N LEU A 337 -5.40 3.88 -20.96
CA LEU A 337 -4.79 5.06 -20.34
C LEU A 337 -5.54 5.54 -19.10
N GLY A 338 -6.86 5.37 -19.08
CA GLY A 338 -7.76 6.00 -18.11
C GLY A 338 -8.16 7.41 -18.53
N SER A 339 -9.01 8.03 -17.71
CA SER A 339 -9.45 9.41 -17.91
C SER A 339 -8.52 10.37 -17.19
N ALA A 340 -8.13 11.47 -17.84
CA ALA A 340 -7.45 12.60 -17.18
C ALA A 340 -8.40 13.79 -17.05
N GLU A 341 -8.34 14.52 -15.93
CA GLU A 341 -9.18 15.69 -15.68
C GLU A 341 -9.08 16.71 -16.82
N GLY A 342 -10.23 17.17 -17.31
CA GLY A 342 -10.31 18.18 -18.37
C GLY A 342 -9.91 17.71 -19.77
N THR A 343 -9.37 16.49 -19.92
CA THR A 343 -8.87 15.97 -21.20
C THR A 343 -10.01 15.41 -22.05
N ARG A 344 -10.03 15.75 -23.34
CA ARG A 344 -11.06 15.27 -24.27
C ARG A 344 -10.87 13.78 -24.59
N TYR A 345 -11.97 13.04 -24.65
CA TYR A 345 -12.02 11.69 -25.22
C TYR A 345 -13.31 11.49 -26.04
N GLY A 346 -13.27 10.57 -27.01
CA GLY A 346 -14.41 10.30 -27.90
C GLY A 346 -14.96 11.57 -28.58
N ARG A 347 -16.26 11.56 -28.90
CA ARG A 347 -16.91 12.67 -29.62
C ARG A 347 -17.07 13.92 -28.74
N HIS A 348 -17.63 13.76 -27.54
CA HIS A 348 -18.00 14.86 -26.63
C HIS A 348 -17.62 14.60 -25.16
N GLY A 349 -16.69 13.68 -24.90
CA GLY A 349 -16.28 13.31 -23.55
C GLY A 349 -15.20 14.23 -23.01
N GLN A 350 -15.28 14.55 -21.73
CA GLN A 350 -14.24 15.21 -20.96
C GLN A 350 -13.94 14.35 -19.73
N GLY A 351 -12.68 13.95 -19.57
CA GLY A 351 -12.24 13.09 -18.48
C GLY A 351 -12.32 13.80 -17.13
N SER A 352 -12.55 13.00 -16.09
CA SER A 352 -12.68 13.48 -14.70
C SER A 352 -11.51 13.05 -13.79
N GLY A 353 -10.51 12.36 -14.34
CA GLY A 353 -9.46 11.72 -13.52
C GLY A 353 -9.91 10.47 -12.76
N ARG A 354 -11.19 10.07 -12.83
CA ARG A 354 -11.75 9.03 -11.94
C ARG A 354 -11.78 7.63 -12.54
N MET A 355 -11.74 7.52 -13.87
CA MET A 355 -11.63 6.21 -14.53
C MET A 355 -10.14 5.85 -14.62
N PRO A 356 -9.68 4.82 -13.93
CA PRO A 356 -8.28 4.40 -13.99
C PRO A 356 -7.93 3.78 -15.35
N GLY A 357 -6.65 3.75 -15.67
CA GLY A 357 -6.10 2.99 -16.79
C GLY A 357 -5.80 1.55 -16.40
N PHE A 358 -5.96 0.60 -17.32
CA PHE A 358 -5.78 -0.83 -17.02
C PHE A 358 -4.63 -1.51 -17.77
N CYS A 359 -4.09 -0.88 -18.83
CA CYS A 359 -2.99 -1.45 -19.63
C CYS A 359 -1.65 -0.79 -19.37
N ILE A 360 -1.63 0.34 -18.65
CA ILE A 360 -0.44 1.15 -18.46
C ILE A 360 -0.31 1.43 -16.97
N THR A 361 0.81 1.02 -16.38
CA THR A 361 1.15 1.42 -15.02
C THR A 361 1.36 2.93 -15.00
N PRO A 362 0.66 3.70 -14.14
CA PRO A 362 0.84 5.13 -14.06
C PRO A 362 2.28 5.52 -13.72
N GLU A 363 2.67 6.71 -14.16
CA GLU A 363 3.97 7.28 -13.79
C GLU A 363 4.03 7.58 -12.28
N THR A 364 5.23 7.51 -11.71
CA THR A 364 5.48 7.99 -10.35
C THR A 364 6.21 9.32 -10.44
N LYS A 365 5.50 10.42 -10.15
CA LYS A 365 6.05 11.78 -10.11
C LYS A 365 6.25 12.26 -8.68
N LEU A 366 7.34 12.98 -8.45
CA LEU A 366 7.51 13.72 -7.20
C LEU A 366 6.60 14.94 -7.20
N ASN A 367 5.63 14.94 -6.31
CA ASN A 367 4.77 16.11 -6.10
C ASN A 367 5.36 17.00 -4.99
N PRO A 368 5.87 18.21 -5.31
CA PRO A 368 6.46 19.10 -4.30
C PRO A 368 5.45 19.61 -3.28
N GLU A 369 4.15 19.59 -3.58
CA GLU A 369 3.09 20.03 -2.68
C GLU A 369 2.76 19.00 -1.60
N ASN A 370 3.07 17.72 -1.85
CA ASN A 370 2.77 16.62 -0.95
C ASN A 370 3.92 16.30 0.03
N PHE A 371 5.07 16.98 -0.11
CA PHE A 371 6.27 16.78 0.72
C PHE A 371 6.68 15.30 0.84
N GLU A 372 6.45 14.50 -0.21
CA GLU A 372 6.79 13.09 -0.21
C GLU A 372 8.31 12.92 -0.08
N VAL A 373 8.72 11.92 0.70
CA VAL A 373 10.13 11.58 0.92
C VAL A 373 10.37 10.13 0.54
N ASN A 374 11.58 9.81 0.08
CA ASN A 374 11.99 8.47 -0.33
C ASN A 374 11.19 7.87 -1.51
N ILE A 375 10.52 8.69 -2.32
CA ILE A 375 9.88 8.23 -3.55
C ILE A 375 10.90 8.21 -4.68
N THR A 376 10.92 7.12 -5.43
CA THR A 376 11.74 6.97 -6.64
C THR A 376 10.87 7.28 -7.86
N PRO A 377 11.15 8.35 -8.62
CA PRO A 377 10.43 8.64 -9.85
C PRO A 377 10.50 7.48 -10.83
N LYS A 378 9.40 7.22 -11.54
CA LYS A 378 9.29 6.19 -12.57
C LYS A 378 8.50 6.74 -13.74
N ASP A 379 9.00 6.51 -14.95
CA ASP A 379 8.26 6.79 -16.18
C ASP A 379 7.03 5.88 -16.27
N PRO A 380 5.97 6.29 -17.01
CA PRO A 380 4.81 5.44 -17.20
C PRO A 380 5.19 4.14 -17.92
N GLY A 381 4.39 3.10 -17.68
CA GLY A 381 4.53 1.84 -18.39
C GLY A 381 4.29 2.01 -19.90
N LEU A 382 4.66 0.98 -20.65
CA LEU A 382 4.34 0.90 -22.07
C LEU A 382 3.13 -0.02 -22.27
N PRO A 383 2.16 0.33 -23.14
CA PRO A 383 0.97 -0.49 -23.40
C PRO A 383 1.29 -1.94 -23.74
N GLU A 384 2.37 -2.20 -24.48
CA GLU A 384 2.80 -3.53 -24.89
C GLU A 384 3.24 -4.43 -23.72
N ASN A 385 3.63 -3.84 -22.59
CA ASN A 385 3.98 -4.59 -21.39
C ASN A 385 2.74 -4.94 -20.54
N GLY A 386 1.62 -4.25 -20.80
CA GLY A 386 0.41 -4.30 -19.98
C GLY A 386 0.62 -3.75 -18.56
N ALA A 387 -0.47 -3.67 -17.82
CA ALA A 387 -0.47 -3.40 -16.38
C ALA A 387 -1.24 -4.50 -15.67
N MET A 388 -2.47 -4.23 -15.21
CA MET A 388 -3.38 -5.26 -14.74
C MET A 388 -3.86 -6.15 -15.90
N PHE A 389 -4.14 -5.55 -17.06
CA PHE A 389 -4.55 -6.23 -18.27
C PHE A 389 -3.55 -6.01 -19.42
N THR A 390 -3.55 -6.94 -20.37
CA THR A 390 -2.93 -6.69 -21.68
C THR A 390 -3.86 -5.84 -22.56
N GLN A 391 -3.32 -5.25 -23.63
CA GLN A 391 -4.12 -4.46 -24.55
C GLN A 391 -5.20 -5.30 -25.26
N GLU A 392 -4.91 -6.58 -25.54
CA GLU A 392 -5.85 -7.52 -26.15
C GLU A 392 -7.01 -7.82 -25.21
N GLN A 393 -6.74 -8.02 -23.92
CA GLN A 393 -7.78 -8.23 -22.90
C GLN A 393 -8.69 -7.01 -22.78
N VAL A 394 -8.10 -5.80 -22.76
CA VAL A 394 -8.90 -4.58 -22.76
C VAL A 394 -9.68 -4.40 -24.05
N GLN A 395 -9.13 -4.78 -25.20
CA GLN A 395 -9.89 -4.78 -26.45
C GLN A 395 -11.08 -5.75 -26.38
N ALA A 396 -10.92 -6.95 -25.82
CA ALA A 396 -12.01 -7.91 -25.64
C ALA A 396 -13.12 -7.33 -24.75
N VAL A 397 -12.77 -6.68 -23.62
CA VAL A 397 -13.74 -5.96 -22.77
C VAL A 397 -14.47 -4.89 -23.58
N VAL A 398 -13.74 -4.08 -24.34
CA VAL A 398 -14.32 -3.02 -25.17
C VAL A 398 -15.25 -3.57 -26.25
N GLU A 399 -14.92 -4.71 -26.87
CA GLU A 399 -15.80 -5.39 -27.82
C GLU A 399 -17.10 -5.83 -27.15
N TYR A 400 -17.03 -6.35 -25.92
CA TYR A 400 -18.19 -6.67 -25.11
C TYR A 400 -19.01 -5.41 -24.76
N GLU A 401 -18.38 -4.33 -24.28
CA GLU A 401 -19.06 -3.06 -23.98
C GLU A 401 -19.83 -2.52 -25.19
N ARG A 402 -19.24 -2.64 -26.39
CA ARG A 402 -19.86 -2.20 -27.65
C ARG A 402 -21.00 -3.12 -28.11
N SER A 403 -21.08 -4.33 -27.58
CA SER A 403 -22.19 -5.28 -27.82
C SER A 403 -23.38 -5.06 -26.88
N LEU A 404 -23.20 -4.33 -25.78
CA LEU A 404 -24.28 -4.01 -24.84
C LEU A 404 -25.35 -3.17 -25.57
N SER A 405 -26.58 -3.68 -25.59
CA SER A 405 -27.74 -3.03 -26.21
C SER A 405 -28.02 -1.66 -25.59
N GLU A 406 -28.51 -0.70 -26.39
CA GLU A 406 -28.97 0.62 -25.95
C GLU A 406 -30.09 0.57 -24.91
#